data_AF-A0AAD3D9P3-F1
#
_entry.id   AF-A0AAD3D9P3-F1
#
_cell.length_a   1.000
_cell.length_b   1.000
_cell.length_c   1.000
_cell.angle_alpha   90.00
_cell.angle_beta   90.00
_cell.angle_gamma   90.00
#
_symmetry.space_group_name_H-M   'P 1'
#
loop_
_entity.id
_entity.type
_entity.pdbx_description
1 polymer ?
#
loop_
_entity_poly.entity_id
_entity_poly.type
_entity_poly.pdbx_seq_one_letter_code
_entity_poly.pdbx_strand_id
1 'polypeptide(L)'
;MTYFRRKINGGLYLALYLALFLSRTGAFKTTLLRTKYSSRFPKSRLNVVTDDKFTNESTKIYFDIGLDTKEEMKSIGRLVFNLYNSEEILPLHTRNLVKLCTGEMRAIDPRCSYLKCQFKFSPQFVETFPQYRWGHIVDGKGRNAEGRPNERIKDPENLNKCKHEIYGGTYYGLKYDEELLKSTENGVILTVPLVGAYRGSTSFSIVRVGESPMEWKERLLLNSAVIGGLESGIEVLHQMARQTNGPPTILSSGKL
;
A
#
# COMPACT_ATOMS: atom_id res chain seq x y z
N MET A 1 -41.04 52.04 -48.39
CA MET A 1 -40.95 51.51 -47.02
C MET A 1 -39.53 51.00 -46.81
N THR A 2 -38.47 51.82 -46.72
CA THR A 2 -38.05 52.79 -45.68
C THR A 2 -37.62 52.17 -44.32
N TYR A 3 -36.34 52.41 -43.96
CA TYR A 3 -35.66 52.37 -42.63
C TYR A 3 -35.44 50.99 -41.94
N PHE A 4 -34.41 50.71 -41.14
CA PHE A 4 -33.04 51.22 -40.86
C PHE A 4 -32.42 50.29 -39.79
N ARG A 5 -31.09 50.30 -39.70
CA ARG A 5 -30.20 49.72 -38.67
C ARG A 5 -30.68 49.81 -37.20
N ARG A 6 -30.28 48.82 -36.37
CA ARG A 6 -29.33 49.05 -35.25
C ARG A 6 -28.70 47.78 -34.64
N LYS A 7 -27.36 47.84 -34.53
CA LYS A 7 -26.47 47.11 -33.62
C LYS A 7 -26.89 47.27 -32.16
N ILE A 8 -26.74 46.22 -31.34
CA ILE A 8 -26.17 46.28 -29.98
C ILE A 8 -25.31 45.02 -29.74
N ASN A 9 -24.17 45.24 -29.10
CA ASN A 9 -23.08 44.31 -28.80
C ASN A 9 -23.47 43.28 -27.73
N GLY A 10 -22.95 42.06 -27.85
CA GLY A 10 -22.96 41.03 -26.80
C GLY A 10 -21.60 40.33 -26.75
N GLY A 11 -20.59 41.08 -26.29
CA GLY A 11 -19.33 40.49 -25.83
C GLY A 11 -19.43 40.11 -24.35
N LEU A 12 -18.48 39.27 -23.91
CA LEU A 12 -18.24 38.81 -22.54
C LEU A 12 -19.17 37.74 -21.98
N TYR A 13 -18.84 36.47 -22.23
CA TYR A 13 -18.87 35.41 -21.21
C TYR A 13 -17.74 34.41 -21.49
N LEU A 14 -16.51 34.91 -21.52
CA LEU A 14 -15.29 34.12 -21.43
C LEU A 14 -14.35 34.91 -20.51
N ALA A 15 -13.80 34.24 -19.49
CA ALA A 15 -12.97 34.80 -18.42
C ALA A 15 -13.72 35.44 -17.23
N LEU A 16 -14.33 34.62 -16.39
CA LEU A 16 -14.58 34.98 -15.00
C LEU A 16 -14.61 33.73 -14.12
N TYR A 17 -13.45 33.13 -13.83
CA TYR A 17 -13.21 32.25 -12.66
C TYR A 17 -11.70 31.96 -12.49
N LEU A 18 -10.87 33.00 -12.66
CA LEU A 18 -9.41 32.91 -12.52
C LEU A 18 -8.87 34.19 -11.87
N ALA A 19 -9.40 34.54 -10.69
CA ALA A 19 -8.83 35.58 -9.81
C ALA A 19 -9.55 35.61 -8.45
N LEU A 20 -9.34 34.61 -7.61
CA LEU A 20 -9.53 34.76 -6.17
C LEU A 20 -8.36 34.08 -5.48
N PHE A 21 -7.71 34.83 -4.58
CA PHE A 21 -6.59 34.48 -3.71
C PHE A 21 -5.16 34.75 -4.19
N LEU A 22 -4.87 36.02 -4.50
CA LEU A 22 -3.58 36.62 -4.11
C LEU A 22 -3.81 38.10 -3.71
N SER A 23 -3.89 38.39 -2.41
CA SER A 23 -3.42 39.65 -1.81
C SER A 23 -3.63 39.68 -0.28
N ARG A 24 -2.69 39.09 0.46
CA ARG A 24 -2.32 39.63 1.79
C ARG A 24 -0.82 39.52 1.96
N THR A 25 -0.16 40.60 1.56
CA THR A 25 1.19 40.96 1.98
C THR A 25 1.15 41.35 3.46
N GLY A 26 1.86 40.59 4.28
CA GLY A 26 2.10 40.91 5.69
C GLY A 26 3.58 40.67 5.97
N ALA A 27 4.33 41.77 6.09
CA ALA A 27 5.75 41.78 6.38
C ALA A 27 6.04 41.10 7.74
N PHE A 28 6.90 40.09 7.75
CA PHE A 28 7.49 39.57 8.98
C PHE A 28 8.93 40.07 9.12
N LYS A 29 9.11 40.93 10.12
CA LYS A 29 10.40 41.44 10.58
C LYS A 29 11.24 40.28 11.13
N THR A 30 12.48 40.25 10.68
CA THR A 30 13.61 39.58 11.30
C THR A 30 13.84 40.13 12.71
N THR A 31 13.72 39.26 13.72
CA THR A 31 14.27 39.53 15.06
C THR A 31 15.09 38.32 15.48
N LEU A 32 16.41 38.48 15.38
CA LEU A 32 17.42 37.63 16.00
C LEU A 32 17.28 37.73 17.52
N LEU A 33 16.89 36.64 18.18
CA LEU A 33 17.14 36.45 19.61
C LEU A 33 17.88 35.15 19.83
N ARG A 34 19.20 35.31 19.93
CA ARG A 34 20.17 34.37 20.49
C ARG A 34 20.00 34.39 22.00
N THR A 35 19.60 33.29 22.64
CA THR A 35 19.98 33.03 24.04
C THR A 35 19.81 31.56 24.46
N LYS A 36 20.98 30.97 24.70
CA LYS A 36 21.34 30.02 25.77
C LYS A 36 20.58 28.69 25.89
N TYR A 37 21.30 27.66 25.44
CA TYR A 37 21.35 26.30 25.98
C TYR A 37 20.89 26.18 27.44
N SER A 38 19.92 25.29 27.67
CA SER A 38 19.74 24.57 28.94
C SER A 38 19.39 23.13 28.59
N SER A 39 20.41 22.27 28.64
CA SER A 39 20.29 20.82 28.50
C SER A 39 19.84 20.22 29.83
N ARG A 40 18.54 19.93 29.95
CA ARG A 40 18.03 18.94 30.93
C ARG A 40 16.90 18.14 30.30
N PHE A 41 17.28 17.12 29.54
CA PHE A 41 16.37 16.01 29.23
C PHE A 41 16.33 15.08 30.45
N PRO A 42 15.15 14.76 31.01
CA PRO A 42 15.03 13.70 31.99
C PRO A 42 15.32 12.36 31.30
N LYS A 43 16.24 11.58 31.86
CA LYS A 43 16.48 10.17 31.50
C LYS A 43 15.22 9.36 31.83
N SER A 44 14.28 9.27 30.90
CA SER A 44 13.30 8.18 30.92
C SER A 44 14.03 6.90 30.56
N ARG A 45 13.93 5.92 31.47
CA ARG A 45 14.48 4.57 31.33
C ARG A 45 13.96 3.96 30.03
N LEU A 46 14.85 3.79 29.06
CA LEU A 46 14.65 2.87 27.95
C LEU A 46 14.63 1.46 28.56
N ASN A 47 13.45 0.86 28.62
CA ASN A 47 13.36 -0.59 28.70
C ASN A 47 13.93 -1.11 27.38
N VAL A 48 15.13 -1.69 27.46
CA VAL A 48 15.68 -2.55 26.42
C VAL A 48 14.74 -3.75 26.35
N VAL A 49 13.83 -3.75 25.38
CA VAL A 49 13.15 -4.96 24.95
C VAL A 49 14.23 -5.77 24.23
N THR A 50 14.62 -6.84 24.90
CA THR A 50 15.60 -7.84 24.50
C THR A 50 15.22 -8.49 23.17
N ASP A 51 16.25 -8.82 22.39
CA ASP A 51 16.25 -9.65 21.17
C ASP A 51 15.13 -10.70 21.12
N ASP A 52 14.02 -10.36 20.47
CA ASP A 52 13.04 -11.36 20.04
C ASP A 52 13.62 -12.03 18.78
N LYS A 53 14.28 -13.17 19.01
CA LYS A 53 14.51 -14.19 17.99
C LYS A 53 13.19 -14.39 17.23
N PHE A 54 13.21 -14.24 15.91
CA PHE A 54 12.16 -14.75 15.01
C PHE A 54 11.85 -16.21 15.40
N THR A 55 10.77 -16.42 16.15
CA THR A 55 10.30 -17.76 16.47
C THR A 55 9.51 -18.25 15.24
N ASN A 56 9.95 -19.37 14.70
CA ASN A 56 9.63 -19.91 13.37
C ASN A 56 8.16 -20.41 13.21
N GLU A 57 7.16 -19.64 13.61
CA GLU A 57 5.80 -19.85 13.08
C GLU A 57 5.62 -18.99 11.83
N SER A 58 6.22 -19.47 10.73
CA SER A 58 6.18 -18.80 9.43
C SER A 58 5.00 -19.34 8.62
N THR A 59 3.95 -18.53 8.44
CA THR A 59 2.84 -18.91 7.55
C THR A 59 3.18 -18.52 6.12
N LYS A 60 3.29 -19.49 5.22
CA LYS A 60 3.55 -19.23 3.79
C LYS A 60 2.27 -19.23 2.99
N ILE A 61 2.13 -18.24 2.11
CA ILE A 61 1.01 -18.15 1.16
C ILE A 61 1.54 -18.03 -0.26
N TYR A 62 0.75 -18.46 -1.23
CA TYR A 62 1.09 -18.34 -2.64
C TYR A 62 -0.03 -17.68 -3.46
N PHE A 63 0.38 -17.07 -4.57
CA PHE A 63 -0.50 -16.55 -5.61
C PHE A 63 0.01 -16.99 -6.98
N ASP A 64 -0.77 -17.79 -7.70
CA ASP A 64 -0.54 -18.08 -9.11
C ASP A 64 -1.11 -16.93 -9.94
N ILE A 65 -0.24 -16.29 -10.72
CA ILE A 65 -0.58 -15.09 -11.48
C ILE A 65 -0.76 -15.43 -12.96
N GLY A 66 -1.79 -14.84 -13.54
CA GLY A 66 -2.06 -14.85 -14.97
C GLY A 66 -2.07 -13.45 -15.55
N LEU A 67 -1.72 -13.36 -16.82
CA LEU A 67 -1.93 -12.18 -17.65
C LEU A 67 -2.96 -12.53 -18.72
N ASP A 68 -3.92 -11.63 -18.90
CA ASP A 68 -4.84 -11.72 -20.02
C ASP A 68 -4.09 -11.37 -21.31
N THR A 69 -3.95 -12.34 -22.20
CA THR A 69 -3.51 -12.09 -23.57
C THR A 69 -4.75 -11.99 -24.44
N LYS A 70 -4.67 -11.32 -25.60
CA LYS A 70 -5.82 -11.13 -26.50
C LYS A 70 -6.53 -12.43 -26.91
N GLU A 71 -5.90 -13.58 -26.69
CA GLU A 71 -6.36 -14.91 -27.07
C GLU A 71 -6.74 -15.75 -25.85
N GLU A 72 -5.97 -15.69 -24.76
CA GLU A 72 -6.21 -16.49 -23.55
C GLU A 72 -5.57 -15.91 -22.27
N MET A 73 -6.07 -16.36 -21.11
CA MET A 73 -5.46 -16.09 -19.82
C MET A 73 -4.23 -16.99 -19.63
N LYS A 74 -3.04 -16.43 -19.80
CA LYS A 74 -1.77 -17.18 -19.69
C LYS A 74 -1.19 -17.08 -18.28
N SER A 75 -0.90 -18.21 -17.66
CA SER A 75 -0.16 -18.24 -16.39
C SER A 75 1.29 -17.77 -16.60
N ILE A 76 1.74 -16.83 -15.76
CA ILE A 76 3.10 -16.28 -15.80
C ILE A 76 3.98 -16.77 -14.64
N GLY A 77 3.40 -17.44 -13.65
CA GLY A 77 4.12 -18.07 -12.56
C GLY A 77 3.48 -17.87 -11.19
N ARG A 78 4.23 -18.22 -10.14
CA ARG A 78 3.79 -18.19 -8.74
C ARG A 78 4.61 -17.21 -7.94
N LEU A 79 3.92 -16.41 -7.12
CA LEU A 79 4.50 -15.63 -6.04
C LEU A 79 4.34 -16.38 -4.73
N VAL A 80 5.39 -16.46 -3.92
CA VAL A 80 5.32 -17.04 -2.57
C VAL A 80 5.75 -16.00 -1.56
N PHE A 81 4.90 -15.76 -0.57
CA PHE A 81 5.15 -14.83 0.52
C PHE A 81 5.23 -15.57 1.84
N ASN A 82 6.21 -15.18 2.64
CA ASN A 82 6.32 -15.59 4.02
C ASN A 82 5.70 -14.52 4.94
N LEU A 83 4.72 -14.92 5.75
CA LEU A 83 4.06 -14.08 6.74
C LEU A 83 4.72 -14.33 8.09
N TYR A 84 5.58 -13.41 8.49
CA TYR A 84 6.37 -13.52 9.72
C TYR A 84 5.55 -13.12 10.94
N ASN A 85 5.71 -13.87 12.04
CA ASN A 85 5.09 -13.60 13.35
C ASN A 85 3.58 -13.30 13.21
N SER A 86 2.91 -14.11 12.38
CA SER A 86 1.56 -13.85 11.87
C SER A 86 0.52 -13.66 12.97
N GLU A 87 0.72 -14.31 14.12
CA GLU A 87 -0.17 -14.32 15.26
C GLU A 87 0.15 -13.26 16.32
N GLU A 88 1.35 -12.68 16.30
CA GLU A 88 1.83 -11.78 17.35
C GLU A 88 1.66 -10.30 16.99
N ILE A 89 1.92 -9.94 15.73
CA ILE A 89 2.03 -8.54 15.32
C ILE A 89 0.67 -7.97 14.87
N LEU A 90 0.01 -8.61 13.90
CA LEU A 90 -1.29 -8.17 13.36
C LEU A 90 -2.21 -9.36 13.04
N PRO A 91 -2.61 -10.14 14.07
CA PRO A 91 -3.28 -11.43 13.89
C PRO A 91 -4.56 -11.33 13.06
N LEU A 92 -5.41 -10.32 13.29
CA LEU A 92 -6.67 -10.18 12.56
C LEU A 92 -6.46 -9.91 11.07
N HIS A 93 -5.52 -9.04 10.73
CA HIS A 93 -5.20 -8.74 9.32
C HIS A 93 -4.58 -9.95 8.63
N THR A 94 -3.66 -10.64 9.31
CA THR A 94 -2.99 -11.80 8.76
C THR A 94 -3.94 -12.97 8.57
N ARG A 95 -4.77 -13.31 9.56
CA ARG A 95 -5.79 -14.37 9.44
C ARG A 95 -6.80 -14.05 8.35
N ASN A 96 -7.28 -12.80 8.25
CA ASN A 96 -8.18 -12.38 7.17
C ASN A 96 -7.55 -12.64 5.80
N LEU A 97 -6.30 -12.19 5.60
CA LEU A 97 -5.56 -12.39 4.37
C LEU A 97 -5.39 -13.88 4.05
N VAL A 98 -4.98 -14.70 5.03
CA VAL A 98 -4.78 -16.14 4.85
C VAL A 98 -6.10 -16.81 4.47
N LYS A 99 -7.21 -16.51 5.15
CA LYS A 99 -8.53 -17.09 4.83
C LYS A 99 -9.06 -16.67 3.45
N LEU A 100 -8.80 -15.42 3.04
CA LEU A 100 -9.10 -14.95 1.69
C LEU A 100 -8.21 -15.63 0.64
N CYS A 101 -6.96 -15.92 1.00
CA CYS A 101 -6.01 -16.62 0.14
C CYS A 101 -6.40 -18.09 -0.06
N THR A 102 -6.72 -18.81 1.01
CA THR A 102 -7.18 -20.21 0.95
C THR A 102 -8.60 -20.34 0.41
N GLY A 103 -9.42 -19.29 0.52
CA GLY A 103 -10.83 -19.33 0.15
C GLY A 103 -11.66 -20.22 1.08
N GLU A 104 -11.24 -20.41 2.33
CA GLU A 104 -11.94 -21.22 3.34
C GLU A 104 -13.42 -20.84 3.46
N MET A 105 -13.72 -19.54 3.41
CA MET A 105 -15.07 -19.00 3.53
C MET A 105 -15.84 -18.92 2.21
N ARG A 106 -15.28 -19.43 1.09
CA ARG A 106 -15.86 -19.30 -0.25
C ARG A 106 -17.18 -20.06 -0.41
N ALA A 107 -17.34 -21.17 0.32
CA ALA A 107 -18.59 -21.94 0.33
C ALA A 107 -19.76 -21.15 0.95
N ILE A 108 -19.45 -20.19 1.84
CA ILE A 108 -20.43 -19.33 2.51
C ILE A 108 -20.67 -18.06 1.67
N ASP A 109 -19.59 -17.37 1.27
CA ASP A 109 -19.66 -16.22 0.37
C ASP A 109 -18.56 -16.32 -0.71
N PRO A 110 -18.92 -16.46 -2.01
CA PRO A 110 -17.96 -16.49 -3.11
C PRO A 110 -17.03 -15.28 -3.21
N ARG A 111 -17.37 -14.18 -2.53
CA ARG A 111 -16.58 -12.95 -2.46
C ARG A 111 -15.46 -13.03 -1.42
N CYS A 112 -15.51 -13.96 -0.46
CA CYS A 112 -14.45 -14.16 0.53
C CYS A 112 -13.28 -15.00 -0.04
N SER A 113 -12.72 -14.55 -1.16
CA SER A 113 -11.56 -15.20 -1.80
C SER A 113 -10.81 -14.24 -2.73
N TYR A 114 -9.49 -14.42 -2.82
CA TYR A 114 -8.63 -13.74 -3.79
C TYR A 114 -8.70 -14.33 -5.21
N LEU A 115 -9.36 -15.47 -5.39
CA LEU A 115 -9.51 -16.07 -6.71
C LEU A 115 -10.18 -15.10 -7.70
N LYS A 116 -9.56 -14.91 -8.87
CA LYS A 116 -9.95 -13.96 -9.93
C LYS A 116 -9.87 -12.49 -9.54
N CYS A 117 -9.28 -12.15 -8.40
CA CYS A 117 -9.00 -10.75 -8.08
C CYS A 117 -7.90 -10.23 -9.01
N GLN A 118 -8.04 -8.98 -9.41
CA GLN A 118 -7.12 -8.30 -10.31
C GLN A 118 -6.25 -7.33 -9.53
N PHE A 119 -5.00 -7.24 -9.95
CA PHE A 119 -4.11 -6.17 -9.55
C PHE A 119 -4.50 -4.89 -10.30
N LYS A 120 -4.41 -3.74 -9.63
CA LYS A 120 -4.58 -2.45 -10.26
C LYS A 120 -3.60 -2.33 -11.41
N PHE A 121 -4.12 -1.85 -12.53
CA PHE A 121 -3.39 -1.72 -13.77
C PHE A 121 -3.64 -0.36 -14.37
N SER A 122 -2.55 0.36 -14.57
CA SER A 122 -2.47 1.67 -15.16
C SER A 122 -1.02 1.87 -15.60
N PRO A 123 -0.74 2.85 -16.47
CA PRO A 123 0.65 3.15 -16.85
C PRO A 123 1.58 3.38 -15.66
N GLN A 124 1.05 3.81 -14.51
CA GLN A 124 1.83 4.04 -13.27
C GLN A 124 2.33 2.76 -12.58
N PHE A 125 1.92 1.58 -13.05
CA PHE A 125 2.38 0.29 -12.52
C PHE A 125 3.30 -0.46 -13.50
N VAL A 126 3.65 0.17 -14.63
CA VAL A 126 4.47 -0.41 -15.69
C VAL A 126 5.87 0.23 -15.67
N GLU A 127 6.95 -0.57 -15.59
CA GLU A 127 8.33 -0.13 -15.35
C GLU A 127 8.85 0.86 -16.40
N THR A 128 8.34 0.81 -17.63
CA THR A 128 8.74 1.72 -18.71
C THR A 128 8.18 3.13 -18.55
N PHE A 129 7.33 3.38 -17.55
CA PHE A 129 6.73 4.68 -17.27
C PHE A 129 7.31 5.32 -15.99
N PRO A 130 7.41 6.65 -15.93
CA PRO A 130 7.82 7.34 -14.72
C PRO A 130 6.81 7.06 -13.59
N GLN A 131 7.28 6.41 -12.51
CA GLN A 131 6.42 6.03 -11.40
C GLN A 131 6.99 6.44 -10.05
N TYR A 132 6.11 6.93 -9.18
CA TYR A 132 6.41 7.34 -7.81
C TYR A 132 6.31 6.17 -6.81
N ARG A 133 5.64 5.07 -7.18
CA ARG A 133 5.40 3.91 -6.31
C ARG A 133 5.64 2.61 -7.07
N TRP A 134 6.61 1.84 -6.60
CA TRP A 134 6.94 0.51 -7.11
C TRP A 134 6.14 -0.54 -6.35
N GLY A 135 4.84 -0.65 -6.62
CA GLY A 135 4.03 -1.67 -5.97
C GLY A 135 2.72 -2.01 -6.66
N HIS A 136 2.33 -3.27 -6.57
CA HIS A 136 1.12 -3.81 -7.17
C HIS A 136 0.04 -3.94 -6.10
N ILE A 137 -1.17 -3.48 -6.38
CA ILE A 137 -2.26 -3.41 -5.40
C ILE A 137 -3.39 -4.32 -5.84
N VAL A 138 -3.87 -5.19 -4.96
CA VAL A 138 -5.11 -5.95 -5.14
C VAL A 138 -6.15 -5.38 -4.19
N ASP A 139 -7.33 -5.00 -4.69
CA ASP A 139 -8.39 -4.47 -3.82
C ASP A 139 -9.17 -5.58 -3.09
N GLY A 140 -9.18 -6.81 -3.62
CA GLY A 140 -10.06 -7.90 -3.16
C GLY A 140 -11.50 -7.68 -3.62
N LYS A 141 -12.44 -8.49 -3.11
CA LYS A 141 -13.88 -8.38 -3.45
C LYS A 141 -14.70 -7.63 -2.39
N GLY A 142 -14.02 -6.95 -1.45
CA GLY A 142 -14.65 -6.09 -0.45
C GLY A 142 -15.37 -6.82 0.69
N ARG A 143 -15.25 -8.16 0.81
CA ARG A 143 -15.81 -8.97 1.90
C ARG A 143 -14.70 -9.63 2.70
N ASN A 144 -14.61 -9.31 3.99
CA ASN A 144 -13.66 -9.96 4.89
C ASN A 144 -14.06 -11.41 5.14
N ALA A 145 -13.05 -12.28 5.25
CA ALA A 145 -13.19 -13.63 5.76
C ALA A 145 -13.07 -13.68 7.29
N GLU A 146 -12.45 -12.66 7.91
CA GLU A 146 -12.36 -12.49 9.35
C GLU A 146 -12.96 -11.16 9.83
N GLY A 147 -13.60 -11.21 10.99
CA GLY A 147 -14.33 -10.07 11.54
C GLY A 147 -15.58 -9.73 10.73
N ARG A 148 -15.98 -8.45 10.76
CA ARG A 148 -17.24 -8.01 10.12
C ARG A 148 -17.06 -7.89 8.60
N PRO A 149 -17.96 -8.46 7.77
CA PRO A 149 -17.74 -8.61 6.32
C PRO A 149 -17.48 -7.31 5.56
N ASN A 150 -18.20 -6.23 5.88
CA ASN A 150 -18.14 -4.96 5.16
C ASN A 150 -17.49 -3.84 5.97
N GLU A 151 -16.83 -4.17 7.07
CA GLU A 151 -16.19 -3.17 7.93
C GLU A 151 -14.68 -3.26 7.82
N ARG A 152 -14.03 -2.14 8.12
CA ARG A 152 -12.57 -2.12 8.28
C ARG A 152 -12.22 -2.91 9.53
N ILE A 153 -11.18 -3.74 9.44
CA ILE A 153 -10.61 -4.43 10.60
C ILE A 153 -10.00 -3.37 11.51
N LYS A 154 -10.50 -3.32 12.76
CA LYS A 154 -10.01 -2.41 13.80
C LYS A 154 -9.22 -3.23 14.80
N ASP A 155 -7.92 -2.96 14.88
CA ASP A 155 -7.03 -3.59 15.84
C ASP A 155 -6.09 -2.53 16.48
N PRO A 156 -6.65 -1.57 17.24
CA PRO A 156 -5.88 -0.43 17.72
C PRO A 156 -4.77 -0.83 18.69
N GLU A 157 -4.98 -1.87 19.49
CA GLU A 157 -4.00 -2.33 20.48
C GLU A 157 -2.75 -2.88 19.81
N ASN A 158 -2.91 -3.81 18.86
CA ASN A 158 -1.75 -4.38 18.17
C ASN A 158 -1.11 -3.36 17.22
N LEU A 159 -1.90 -2.54 16.52
CA LEU A 159 -1.35 -1.44 15.72
C LEU A 159 -0.46 -0.51 16.55
N ASN A 160 -0.87 -0.16 17.78
CA ASN A 160 -0.04 0.70 18.64
C ASN A 160 1.26 0.01 19.10
N LYS A 161 1.25 -1.31 19.31
CA LYS A 161 2.45 -2.09 19.69
C LYS A 161 3.45 -2.18 18.55
N CYS A 162 2.98 -2.36 17.32
CA CYS A 162 3.82 -2.52 16.13
C CYS A 162 3.91 -1.24 15.29
N LYS A 163 3.85 -0.06 15.92
CA LYS A 163 3.87 1.23 15.23
C LYS A 163 5.31 1.68 14.98
N HIS A 164 5.60 2.08 13.75
CA HIS A 164 6.89 2.63 13.35
C HIS A 164 6.71 4.05 12.83
N GLU A 165 7.42 5.00 13.45
CA GLU A 165 7.37 6.41 13.06
C GLU A 165 8.46 6.72 12.04
N ILE A 166 8.06 7.35 10.94
CA ILE A 166 8.95 7.76 9.86
C ILE A 166 8.69 9.22 9.48
N TYR A 167 9.63 9.85 8.79
CA TYR A 167 9.48 11.25 8.42
C TYR A 167 8.23 11.47 7.54
N GLY A 168 7.22 12.15 8.10
CA GLY A 168 5.95 12.44 7.44
C GLY A 168 4.83 11.43 7.69
N GLY A 169 4.97 10.47 8.61
CA GLY A 169 3.86 9.63 9.05
C GLY A 169 4.27 8.34 9.75
N THR A 170 3.43 7.33 9.63
CA THR A 170 3.60 6.06 10.35
C THR A 170 3.28 4.88 9.45
N TYR A 171 3.98 3.77 9.68
CA TYR A 171 3.60 2.46 9.19
C TYR A 171 3.51 1.49 10.37
N TYR A 172 2.97 0.30 10.13
CA TYR A 172 2.67 -0.66 11.18
C TYR A 172 3.20 -2.04 10.79
N GLY A 173 3.32 -2.94 11.77
CA GLY A 173 3.64 -4.34 11.54
C GLY A 173 5.11 -4.66 11.73
N LEU A 174 5.65 -5.51 10.86
CA LEU A 174 7.08 -5.85 10.84
C LEU A 174 7.92 -4.59 10.62
N LYS A 175 8.99 -4.45 11.39
CA LYS A 175 9.96 -3.37 11.22
C LYS A 175 10.72 -3.59 9.91
N TYR A 176 10.84 -2.53 9.12
CA TYR A 176 11.71 -2.54 7.96
C TYR A 176 13.16 -2.33 8.42
N ASP A 177 13.96 -3.41 8.39
CA ASP A 177 15.37 -3.39 8.75
C ASP A 177 16.19 -4.35 7.88
N GLU A 178 17.51 -4.42 8.14
CA GLU A 178 18.42 -5.29 7.37
C GLU A 178 18.09 -6.77 7.51
N GLU A 179 17.47 -7.21 8.61
CA GLU A 179 17.11 -8.60 8.81
C GLU A 179 15.92 -8.98 7.93
N LEU A 180 14.88 -8.15 7.94
CA LEU A 180 13.76 -8.32 7.02
C LEU A 180 14.23 -8.30 5.57
N LEU A 181 15.13 -7.37 5.21
CA LEU A 181 15.69 -7.31 3.86
C LEU A 181 16.49 -8.55 3.45
N LYS A 182 17.27 -9.15 4.37
CA LYS A 182 18.01 -10.39 4.10
C LYS A 182 17.08 -11.60 3.94
N SER A 183 15.95 -11.58 4.64
CA SER A 183 14.93 -12.64 4.58
C SER A 183 13.96 -12.50 3.40
N THR A 184 14.06 -11.43 2.62
CA THR A 184 13.13 -11.13 1.52
C THR A 184 13.84 -10.97 0.19
N GLU A 185 13.31 -11.63 -0.82
CA GLU A 185 13.85 -11.55 -2.18
C GLU A 185 13.75 -10.10 -2.69
N ASN A 186 14.92 -9.51 -2.99
CA ASN A 186 15.10 -8.13 -3.46
C ASN A 186 14.39 -7.04 -2.63
N GLY A 187 14.16 -7.28 -1.33
CA GLY A 187 13.46 -6.32 -0.47
C GLY A 187 12.01 -6.06 -0.90
N VAL A 188 11.36 -7.08 -1.45
CA VAL A 188 9.93 -7.05 -1.78
C VAL A 188 9.11 -7.49 -0.57
N ILE A 189 8.15 -6.66 -0.19
CA ILE A 189 7.31 -6.87 0.99
C ILE A 189 5.83 -6.93 0.65
N LEU A 190 5.09 -7.65 1.49
CA LEU A 190 3.64 -7.73 1.46
C LEU A 190 3.04 -6.82 2.52
N THR A 191 2.11 -5.97 2.10
CA THR A 191 1.49 -4.97 2.97
C THR A 191 -0.03 -4.98 2.87
N VAL A 192 -0.70 -4.69 3.98
CA VAL A 192 -2.13 -4.38 4.01
C VAL A 192 -2.28 -2.88 4.16
N PRO A 193 -2.78 -2.15 3.13
CA PRO A 193 -3.02 -0.72 3.23
C PRO A 193 -4.13 -0.48 4.26
N LEU A 194 -3.92 0.45 5.20
CA LEU A 194 -4.85 0.69 6.29
C LEU A 194 -5.74 1.91 6.03
N VAL A 195 -5.25 2.96 5.38
CA VAL A 195 -6.00 4.22 5.20
C VAL A 195 -6.52 4.37 3.77
N GLY A 196 -7.81 4.69 3.61
CA GLY A 196 -8.48 4.95 2.33
C GLY A 196 -9.77 4.14 2.14
N ALA A 197 -10.52 4.42 1.07
CA ALA A 197 -11.70 3.63 0.72
C ALA A 197 -11.31 2.17 0.41
N TYR A 198 -12.06 1.21 0.98
CA TYR A 198 -11.80 -0.24 0.88
C TYR A 198 -10.43 -0.70 1.44
N ARG A 199 -9.74 0.16 2.20
CA ARG A 199 -8.45 -0.17 2.85
C ARG A 199 -8.67 -0.66 4.28
N GLY A 200 -7.78 -1.53 4.74
CA GLY A 200 -7.83 -2.17 6.06
C GLY A 200 -8.83 -3.33 6.16
N SER A 201 -9.22 -3.89 5.03
CA SER A 201 -10.14 -5.03 4.92
C SER A 201 -9.52 -6.11 4.02
N THR A 202 -9.90 -6.17 2.75
CA THR A 202 -9.51 -7.23 1.81
C THR A 202 -8.35 -6.87 0.90
N SER A 203 -7.97 -5.59 0.82
CA SER A 203 -6.90 -5.17 -0.08
C SER A 203 -5.52 -5.54 0.46
N PHE A 204 -4.59 -5.87 -0.42
CA PHE A 204 -3.16 -5.96 -0.10
C PHE A 204 -2.32 -5.30 -1.20
N SER A 205 -1.08 -4.95 -0.88
CA SER A 205 -0.12 -4.38 -1.83
C SER A 205 1.22 -5.09 -1.71
N ILE A 206 1.82 -5.42 -2.85
CA ILE A 206 3.18 -5.92 -2.96
C ILE A 206 4.07 -4.71 -3.27
N VAL A 207 5.01 -4.38 -2.40
CA VAL A 207 5.85 -3.17 -2.54
C VAL A 207 7.31 -3.60 -2.70
N ARG A 208 7.96 -3.11 -3.75
CA ARG A 208 9.37 -3.40 -4.08
C ARG A 208 10.27 -2.33 -3.47
N VAL A 209 10.47 -2.42 -2.16
CA VAL A 209 11.19 -1.38 -1.39
C VAL A 209 12.68 -1.40 -1.71
N GLY A 210 13.27 -2.59 -1.87
CA GLY A 210 14.70 -2.75 -2.20
C GLY A 210 15.10 -2.10 -3.54
N GLU A 211 14.20 -2.10 -4.51
CA GLU A 211 14.41 -1.51 -5.85
C GLU A 211 14.06 -0.02 -5.92
N SER A 212 13.45 0.53 -4.87
CA SER A 212 13.01 1.92 -4.86
C SER A 212 14.15 2.88 -4.51
N PRO A 213 14.12 4.13 -5.02
CA PRO A 213 15.14 5.13 -4.67
C PRO A 213 15.19 5.36 -3.15
N MET A 214 16.39 5.71 -2.66
CA MET A 214 16.67 5.79 -1.22
C MET A 214 15.73 6.75 -0.48
N GLU A 215 15.31 7.83 -1.13
CA GLU A 215 14.41 8.85 -0.59
C GLU A 215 12.98 8.34 -0.37
N TRP A 216 12.61 7.25 -1.06
CA TRP A 216 11.25 6.72 -1.07
C TRP A 216 11.08 5.44 -0.25
N LYS A 217 12.13 4.65 -0.02
CA LYS A 217 12.12 3.31 0.65
C LYS A 217 11.00 3.14 1.69
N GLU A 218 11.26 3.53 2.94
CA GLU A 218 10.27 3.37 4.02
C GLU A 218 9.02 4.24 3.83
N ARG A 219 9.12 5.34 3.08
CA ARG A 219 7.99 6.23 2.82
C ARG A 219 6.90 5.55 1.97
N LEU A 220 7.26 4.53 1.19
CA LEU A 220 6.28 3.70 0.46
C LEU A 220 5.39 2.86 1.40
N LEU A 221 5.79 2.71 2.67
CA LEU A 221 5.09 1.91 3.69
C LEU A 221 4.07 2.72 4.48
N LEU A 222 4.07 4.05 4.30
CA LEU A 222 3.17 4.95 5.01
C LEU A 222 1.72 4.44 4.96
N ASN A 223 1.07 4.50 6.12
CA ASN A 223 -0.33 4.10 6.32
C ASN A 223 -0.64 2.64 5.92
N SER A 224 0.36 1.77 5.92
CA SER A 224 0.23 0.36 5.61
C SER A 224 0.77 -0.50 6.76
N ALA A 225 0.24 -1.71 6.85
CA ALA A 225 0.71 -2.77 7.75
C ALA A 225 1.62 -3.72 6.97
N VAL A 226 2.89 -3.83 7.37
CA VAL A 226 3.84 -4.81 6.83
C VAL A 226 3.62 -6.14 7.53
N ILE A 227 3.24 -7.15 6.75
CA ILE A 227 2.81 -8.46 7.28
C ILE A 227 3.70 -9.61 6.83
N GLY A 228 4.54 -9.39 5.81
CA GLY A 228 5.35 -10.44 5.26
C GLY A 228 6.26 -9.96 4.14
N GLY A 229 6.97 -10.92 3.57
CA GLY A 229 8.00 -10.69 2.58
C GLY A 229 7.96 -11.71 1.46
N LEU A 230 8.44 -11.33 0.28
CA LEU A 230 8.56 -12.25 -0.84
C LEU A 230 9.65 -13.27 -0.52
N GLU A 231 9.32 -14.55 -0.62
CA GLU A 231 10.27 -15.65 -0.47
C GLU A 231 10.76 -16.13 -1.84
N SER A 232 9.88 -16.20 -2.84
CA SER A 232 10.24 -16.58 -4.20
C SER A 232 9.26 -16.02 -5.23
N GLY A 233 9.74 -15.79 -6.46
CA GLY A 233 8.92 -15.44 -7.62
C GLY A 233 9.11 -14.01 -8.11
N ILE A 234 10.26 -13.39 -7.85
CA ILE A 234 10.58 -12.03 -8.29
C ILE A 234 10.43 -11.83 -9.81
N GLU A 235 10.73 -12.85 -10.62
CA GLU A 235 10.58 -12.79 -12.08
C GLU A 235 9.13 -12.57 -12.49
N VAL A 236 8.17 -13.13 -11.74
CA VAL A 236 6.75 -12.94 -11.99
C VAL A 236 6.36 -11.48 -11.72
N LEU A 237 6.90 -10.85 -10.68
CA LEU A 237 6.69 -9.42 -10.41
C LEU A 237 7.27 -8.54 -11.51
N HIS A 238 8.48 -8.84 -11.98
CA HIS A 238 9.06 -8.10 -13.12
C HIS A 238 8.22 -8.26 -14.38
N GLN A 239 7.70 -9.46 -14.65
CA GLN A 239 6.79 -9.65 -15.78
C GLN A 239 5.49 -8.87 -15.61
N MET A 240 4.89 -8.89 -14.41
CA MET A 240 3.70 -8.08 -14.09
C MET A 240 3.94 -6.59 -14.30
N ALA A 241 5.16 -6.11 -14.03
CA ALA A 241 5.53 -4.71 -14.13
C ALA A 241 6.01 -4.31 -15.54
N ARG A 242 6.42 -5.23 -16.42
CA ARG A 242 6.88 -4.87 -17.79
C ARG A 242 5.80 -4.96 -18.86
N GLN A 243 4.72 -5.67 -18.56
CA GLN A 243 3.64 -5.92 -19.51
C GLN A 243 2.64 -4.76 -19.61
N THR A 244 2.00 -4.63 -20.78
CA THR A 244 1.00 -3.60 -21.08
C THR A 244 -0.36 -4.17 -21.50
N ASN A 245 -0.53 -5.49 -21.46
CA ASN A 245 -1.67 -6.20 -22.06
C ASN A 245 -2.94 -6.13 -21.21
N GLY A 246 -2.81 -5.94 -19.89
CA GLY A 246 -3.97 -5.84 -19.00
C GLY A 246 -3.63 -6.05 -17.54
N PRO A 247 -4.62 -6.07 -16.64
CA PRO A 247 -4.38 -6.30 -15.23
C PRO A 247 -3.93 -7.74 -14.95
N PRO A 248 -2.82 -7.93 -14.21
CA PRO A 248 -2.50 -9.24 -13.66
C PRO A 248 -3.66 -9.76 -12.81
N THR A 249 -3.94 -11.05 -12.91
CA THR A 249 -5.08 -11.70 -12.25
C THR A 249 -4.60 -12.88 -11.43
N ILE A 250 -5.17 -13.06 -10.24
CA ILE A 250 -4.91 -14.24 -9.40
C ILE A 250 -5.70 -15.43 -9.96
N LEU A 251 -5.00 -16.42 -10.50
CA LEU A 251 -5.57 -17.66 -11.04
C LEU A 251 -5.84 -18.70 -9.97
N SER A 252 -4.98 -18.74 -8.95
CA SER A 252 -5.09 -19.62 -7.79
C SER A 252 -4.33 -18.99 -6.62
N SER A 253 -4.74 -19.31 -5.41
CA SER A 253 -4.08 -18.84 -4.19
C SER A 253 -4.31 -19.83 -3.07
N GLY A 254 -3.42 -19.86 -2.08
CA GLY A 254 -3.55 -20.75 -0.94
C GLY A 254 -2.42 -20.61 0.08
N LYS A 255 -2.49 -21.44 1.12
CA LYS A 255 -1.44 -21.61 2.13
C LYS A 255 -0.57 -22.80 1.71
N LEU A 256 0.75 -22.68 1.88
CA LEU A 256 1.72 -23.77 1.67
C LEU A 256 1.93 -24.59 2.95
#